data_AF-A0A3L5TTW3-F1
#
_entry.id   AF-A0A3L5TTW3-F1
#
_cell.length_a   1.000
_cell.length_b   1.000
_cell.length_c   1.000
_cell.angle_alpha   90.00
_cell.angle_beta   90.00
_cell.angle_gamma   90.00
#
_symmetry.space_group_name_H-M   'P 1'
#
loop_
_entity.id
_entity.type
_entity.pdbx_description
1 polymer ?
#
loop_
_entity_poly.entity_id
_entity_poly.type
_entity_poly.pdbx_seq_one_letter_code
_entity_poly.pdbx_strand_id
1 'polypeptide(L)'
;MELGCLWEDQHEGLTCEQYAQWKIDNDPENQTAGLARYLEDNGIDCPSCKMKFSLAKGGCMHFKCPQCGFEFCSGCSQPFHQKGVCRKYRSCQGQGLHCHHPRNCLYYLRDEDFDDLQKLLKTNKIHINTTAPDQEAGQSCPVMEQKEDPEGKRDEACGREVEEGFAGLCKIHYKEYLVSLINKRNVDPVAMMSVDAIKRLIEREEKKVPEKKANETDAKYRKRLEQFIREIEPLNRQE
;
A
#
# COMPACT_ATOMS: atom_id res chain seq x y z
N MET A 1 24.07 -20.18 -12.06
CA MET A 1 24.77 -18.89 -12.12
C MET A 1 24.30 -18.10 -10.92
N GLU A 2 25.04 -18.23 -9.83
CA GLU A 2 24.75 -17.57 -8.56
C GLU A 2 25.09 -16.08 -8.70
N LEU A 3 24.13 -15.21 -8.33
CA LEU A 3 24.35 -13.77 -8.27
C LEU A 3 25.47 -13.51 -7.26
N GLY A 4 26.62 -13.05 -7.75
CA GLY A 4 27.78 -12.74 -6.93
C GLY A 4 27.49 -11.57 -6.00
N CYS A 5 27.18 -11.85 -4.73
CA CYS A 5 27.26 -10.87 -3.66
C CYS A 5 28.66 -10.95 -3.02
N LEU A 6 29.33 -9.80 -2.87
CA LEU A 6 30.50 -9.70 -1.99
C LEU A 6 30.03 -9.93 -0.55
N TRP A 7 30.65 -10.86 0.15
CA TRP A 7 30.31 -11.18 1.55
C TRP A 7 30.83 -10.07 2.48
N GLU A 8 29.95 -9.55 3.33
CA GLU A 8 30.28 -8.60 4.42
C GLU A 8 29.77 -9.14 5.75
N ASP A 9 30.31 -8.62 6.87
CA ASP A 9 29.96 -9.09 8.22
C ASP A 9 28.45 -8.98 8.51
N GLN A 10 27.76 -8.01 7.90
CA GLN A 10 26.31 -7.82 8.03
C GLN A 10 25.48 -8.85 7.25
N HIS A 11 26.11 -9.72 6.45
CA HIS A 11 25.46 -10.88 5.85
C HIS A 11 25.33 -12.04 6.86
N GLU A 12 26.06 -12.02 7.98
CA GLU A 12 26.03 -13.10 8.96
C GLU A 12 24.63 -13.28 9.57
N GLY A 13 24.08 -14.49 9.45
CA GLY A 13 22.74 -14.83 9.92
C GLY A 13 21.58 -14.37 9.02
N LEU A 14 21.87 -13.78 7.85
CA LEU A 14 20.88 -13.40 6.84
C LEU A 14 20.96 -14.31 5.60
N THR A 15 19.81 -14.57 4.97
CA THR A 15 19.76 -15.10 3.59
C THR A 15 20.22 -14.03 2.60
N CYS A 16 20.67 -14.41 1.39
CA CYS A 16 21.09 -13.44 0.37
C CYS A 16 20.00 -12.43 0.02
N GLU A 17 18.72 -12.82 0.05
CA GLU A 17 17.58 -11.91 -0.14
C GLU A 17 17.40 -10.95 1.04
N GLN A 18 17.55 -11.44 2.27
CA GLN A 18 17.50 -10.58 3.47
C GLN A 18 18.68 -9.62 3.53
N TYR A 19 19.86 -10.04 3.10
CA TYR A 19 21.04 -9.20 3.03
C TYR A 19 20.93 -8.19 1.88
N ALA A 20 20.39 -8.56 0.72
CA ALA A 20 20.09 -7.62 -0.36
C ALA A 20 19.07 -6.56 0.08
N GLN A 21 18.03 -6.96 0.81
CA GLN A 21 17.07 -6.02 1.40
C GLN A 21 17.74 -5.14 2.47
N TRP A 22 18.58 -5.72 3.34
CA TRP A 22 19.33 -4.95 4.33
C TRP A 22 20.26 -3.92 3.69
N LYS A 23 20.96 -4.29 2.61
CA LYS A 23 21.76 -3.39 1.77
C LYS A 23 20.89 -2.25 1.23
N ILE A 24 19.74 -2.54 0.63
CA ILE A 24 18.80 -1.49 0.16
C ILE A 24 18.35 -0.58 1.32
N ASP A 25 18.11 -1.17 2.50
CA ASP A 25 17.62 -0.47 3.68
C ASP A 25 18.73 0.36 4.38
N ASN A 26 20.02 0.04 4.17
CA ASN A 26 21.14 0.62 4.93
C ASN A 26 22.24 1.23 4.05
N ASP A 27 22.14 1.18 2.73
CA ASP A 27 23.09 1.82 1.79
C ASP A 27 22.83 3.34 1.75
N PRO A 28 23.75 4.16 2.28
CA PRO A 28 23.58 5.61 2.30
C PRO A 28 23.59 6.24 0.90
N GLU A 29 24.21 5.60 -0.09
CA GLU A 29 24.39 6.15 -1.46
C GLU A 29 23.20 5.83 -2.38
N ASN A 30 22.21 5.06 -1.90
CA ASN A 30 21.19 4.48 -2.77
C ASN A 30 19.77 4.50 -2.17
N GLN A 31 19.52 5.29 -1.11
CA GLN A 31 18.22 5.24 -0.41
C GLN A 31 17.05 5.67 -1.31
N THR A 32 17.19 6.78 -2.06
CA THR A 32 16.11 7.27 -2.94
C THR A 32 15.92 6.38 -4.17
N ALA A 33 17.01 6.03 -4.85
CA ALA A 33 16.96 5.18 -6.04
C ALA A 33 16.55 3.74 -5.67
N GLY A 34 17.00 3.25 -4.52
CA GLY A 34 16.58 1.98 -3.92
C GLY A 34 15.09 1.97 -3.56
N LEU A 35 14.53 3.08 -3.05
CA LEU A 35 13.09 3.19 -2.82
C LEU A 35 12.28 3.26 -4.13
N ALA A 36 12.78 3.98 -5.13
CA ALA A 36 12.13 4.02 -6.45
C ALA A 36 12.11 2.63 -7.10
N ARG A 37 13.23 1.92 -7.07
CA ARG A 37 13.32 0.53 -7.52
C ARG A 37 12.45 -0.41 -6.68
N TYR A 38 12.41 -0.22 -5.37
CA TYR A 38 11.54 -0.99 -4.49
C TYR A 38 10.06 -0.80 -4.87
N LEU A 39 9.62 0.41 -5.20
CA LEU A 39 8.26 0.65 -5.69
C LEU A 39 7.99 -0.01 -7.04
N GLU A 40 8.98 -0.02 -7.94
CA GLU A 40 8.93 -0.71 -9.23
C GLU A 40 8.83 -2.24 -9.07
N ASP A 41 9.64 -2.83 -8.18
CA ASP A 41 9.61 -4.25 -7.84
C ASP A 41 8.29 -4.64 -7.14
N ASN A 42 7.68 -3.70 -6.41
CA ASN A 42 6.33 -3.83 -5.84
C ASN A 42 5.24 -3.30 -6.79
N GLY A 43 5.47 -3.42 -8.10
CA GLY A 43 4.58 -2.99 -9.16
C GLY A 43 3.22 -3.70 -9.19
N ILE A 44 2.62 -3.80 -10.37
CA ILE A 44 1.25 -4.32 -10.53
C ILE A 44 1.30 -5.72 -11.15
N ASP A 45 0.79 -6.71 -10.43
CA ASP A 45 0.60 -8.06 -10.95
C ASP A 45 -0.87 -8.28 -11.30
N CYS A 46 -1.16 -8.64 -12.55
CA CYS A 46 -2.54 -8.92 -12.95
C CYS A 46 -3.04 -10.20 -12.25
N PRO A 47 -4.10 -10.12 -11.42
CA PRO A 47 -4.59 -11.30 -10.70
C PRO A 47 -5.17 -12.36 -11.64
N SER A 48 -5.60 -11.96 -12.85
CA SER A 48 -6.18 -12.85 -13.87
C SER A 48 -5.11 -13.58 -14.69
N CYS A 49 -4.25 -12.86 -15.42
CA CYS A 49 -3.27 -13.47 -16.34
C CYS A 49 -1.83 -13.55 -15.80
N LYS A 50 -1.57 -13.05 -14.59
CA LYS A 50 -0.24 -13.02 -13.92
C LYS A 50 0.84 -12.20 -14.63
N MET A 51 0.48 -11.41 -15.65
CA MET A 51 1.39 -10.42 -16.24
C MET A 51 1.82 -9.41 -15.17
N LYS A 52 3.12 -9.16 -15.11
CA LYS A 52 3.73 -8.19 -14.20
C LYS A 52 3.98 -6.87 -14.92
N PHE A 53 3.72 -5.77 -14.24
CA PHE A 53 3.97 -4.42 -14.72
C PHE A 53 4.85 -3.70 -13.70
N SER A 54 6.06 -3.35 -14.10
CA SER A 54 7.03 -2.56 -13.33
C SER A 54 6.60 -1.08 -13.27
N LEU A 55 5.41 -0.83 -12.74
CA LEU A 55 4.78 0.48 -12.67
C LEU A 55 4.40 0.79 -11.22
N ALA A 56 4.78 1.97 -10.75
CA ALA A 56 4.21 2.50 -9.52
C ALA A 56 2.68 2.62 -9.66
N LYS A 57 1.96 2.36 -8.57
CA LYS A 57 0.48 2.37 -8.59
C LYS A 57 -0.08 3.79 -8.78
N GLY A 58 0.71 4.80 -8.43
CA GLY A 58 0.39 6.20 -8.67
C GLY A 58 -0.92 6.63 -8.01
N GLY A 59 -1.61 7.62 -8.61
CA GLY A 59 -2.85 8.18 -8.06
C GLY A 59 -4.13 7.41 -8.38
N CYS A 60 -4.17 6.65 -9.48
CA CYS A 60 -5.36 5.93 -9.92
C CYS A 60 -5.29 4.46 -9.52
N MET A 61 -6.26 3.99 -8.72
CA MET A 61 -6.31 2.60 -8.29
C MET A 61 -6.99 1.68 -9.30
N HIS A 62 -7.71 2.19 -10.30
CA HIS A 62 -8.37 1.38 -11.33
C HIS A 62 -7.38 1.06 -12.44
N PHE A 63 -6.99 -0.21 -12.54
CA PHE A 63 -6.07 -0.70 -13.54
C PHE A 63 -6.76 -1.68 -14.48
N LYS A 64 -6.58 -1.49 -15.78
CA LYS A 64 -7.05 -2.41 -16.83
C LYS A 64 -5.85 -3.12 -17.43
N CYS A 65 -5.77 -4.43 -17.25
CA CYS A 65 -4.68 -5.22 -17.82
C CYS A 65 -4.69 -5.12 -19.35
N PRO A 66 -3.62 -4.61 -20.00
CA PRO A 66 -3.56 -4.54 -21.46
C PRO A 66 -3.53 -5.91 -22.14
N GLN A 67 -3.12 -6.96 -21.43
CA GLN A 67 -3.00 -8.33 -21.98
C GLN A 67 -4.33 -9.08 -22.00
N CYS A 68 -5.14 -8.98 -20.96
CA CYS A 68 -6.39 -9.76 -20.82
C CYS A 68 -7.65 -8.91 -20.65
N GLY A 69 -7.52 -7.57 -20.56
CA GLY A 69 -8.63 -6.65 -20.35
C GLY A 69 -9.24 -6.67 -18.95
N PHE A 70 -8.74 -7.50 -18.02
CA PHE A 70 -9.25 -7.57 -16.65
C PHE A 70 -9.05 -6.25 -15.91
N GLU A 71 -10.12 -5.76 -15.28
CA GLU A 71 -10.13 -4.49 -14.54
C GLU A 71 -10.12 -4.76 -13.03
N PHE A 72 -9.11 -4.23 -12.34
CA PHE A 72 -8.85 -4.52 -10.93
C PHE A 72 -8.19 -3.35 -10.21
N CYS A 73 -8.20 -3.40 -8.88
CA CYS A 73 -7.51 -2.43 -8.06
C CYS A 73 -6.00 -2.70 -8.05
N SER A 74 -5.17 -1.74 -8.47
CA SER A 74 -3.70 -1.86 -8.39
C SER A 74 -3.19 -2.04 -6.96
N GLY A 75 -3.92 -1.52 -5.96
CA GLY A 75 -3.54 -1.59 -4.55
C GLY A 75 -3.90 -2.90 -3.81
N CYS A 76 -4.97 -3.60 -4.20
CA CYS A 76 -5.41 -4.83 -3.50
C CYS A 76 -5.78 -6.00 -4.42
N SER A 77 -5.64 -5.83 -5.73
CA SER A 77 -5.94 -6.83 -6.76
C SER A 77 -7.40 -7.31 -6.81
N GLN A 78 -8.30 -6.63 -6.11
CA GLN A 78 -9.73 -6.92 -6.14
C GLN A 78 -10.35 -6.45 -7.47
N PRO A 79 -11.32 -7.20 -8.03
CA PRO A 79 -11.94 -6.85 -9.29
C PRO A 79 -12.76 -5.56 -9.20
N PHE A 80 -12.77 -4.80 -10.29
CA PHE A 80 -13.81 -3.81 -10.53
C PHE A 80 -15.06 -4.47 -11.10
N HIS A 81 -16.22 -4.00 -10.65
CA HIS A 81 -17.52 -4.48 -11.07
C HIS A 81 -18.31 -3.38 -11.77
N GLN A 82 -18.84 -3.73 -12.93
CA GLN A 82 -19.76 -2.88 -13.68
C GLN A 82 -21.10 -2.73 -12.94
N LYS A 83 -21.81 -1.65 -13.25
CA LYS A 83 -23.14 -1.36 -12.69
C LYS A 83 -24.08 -2.56 -12.86
N GLY A 84 -24.71 -2.98 -11.77
CA GLY A 84 -25.68 -4.09 -11.75
C GLY A 84 -25.08 -5.50 -11.82
N VAL A 85 -23.75 -5.64 -11.91
CA VAL A 85 -23.09 -6.96 -11.95
C VAL A 85 -22.73 -7.46 -10.55
N CYS A 86 -22.24 -6.57 -9.68
CA CYS A 86 -21.83 -6.97 -8.34
C CYS A 86 -23.03 -7.39 -7.48
N ARG A 87 -22.92 -8.56 -6.83
CA ARG A 87 -23.91 -9.11 -5.91
C ARG A 87 -23.37 -9.33 -4.50
N LYS A 88 -22.20 -8.75 -4.17
CA LYS A 88 -21.56 -8.93 -2.86
C LYS A 88 -22.44 -8.37 -1.73
N TYR A 89 -22.94 -7.15 -1.93
CA TYR A 89 -23.76 -6.43 -0.96
C TYR A 89 -25.04 -5.90 -1.62
N ARG A 90 -26.09 -5.65 -0.83
CA ARG A 90 -27.33 -5.07 -1.34
C ARG A 90 -27.10 -3.67 -1.90
N SER A 91 -26.25 -2.90 -1.22
CA SER A 91 -25.83 -1.55 -1.61
C SER A 91 -25.16 -1.48 -2.99
N CYS A 92 -24.55 -2.57 -3.48
CA CYS A 92 -23.92 -2.63 -4.81
C CYS A 92 -24.90 -2.38 -5.97
N GLN A 93 -26.19 -2.70 -5.80
CA GLN A 93 -27.18 -2.62 -6.88
C GLN A 93 -27.36 -1.20 -7.43
N GLY A 94 -27.16 -0.18 -6.58
CA GLY A 94 -27.24 1.22 -6.96
C GLY A 94 -25.91 1.83 -7.44
N GLN A 95 -24.79 1.12 -7.30
CA GLN A 95 -23.47 1.66 -7.58
C GLN A 95 -23.11 1.55 -9.07
N GLY A 96 -22.33 2.52 -9.54
CA GLY A 96 -21.68 2.47 -10.86
C GLY A 96 -20.52 1.47 -10.88
N LEU A 97 -19.49 1.78 -11.67
CA LEU A 97 -18.23 1.05 -11.62
C LEU A 97 -17.63 1.16 -10.20
N HIS A 98 -17.40 0.03 -9.53
CA HIS A 98 -16.87 0.03 -8.15
C HIS A 98 -16.01 -1.21 -7.86
N CYS A 99 -15.21 -1.14 -6.81
CA CYS A 99 -14.37 -2.23 -6.32
C CYS A 99 -14.54 -2.37 -4.79
N HIS A 100 -14.44 -3.60 -4.28
CA HIS A 100 -14.47 -3.87 -2.83
C HIS A 100 -13.06 -3.93 -2.28
N HIS A 101 -12.62 -2.86 -1.64
CA HIS A 101 -11.27 -2.77 -1.09
C HIS A 101 -11.22 -3.29 0.35
N PRO A 102 -10.21 -4.09 0.73
CA PRO A 102 -9.95 -4.38 2.13
C PRO A 102 -9.44 -3.12 2.84
N ARG A 103 -9.57 -3.04 4.18
CA ARG A 103 -9.15 -1.86 4.95
C ARG A 103 -7.65 -1.50 4.87
N ASN A 104 -6.77 -2.43 4.49
CA ASN A 104 -5.34 -2.16 4.26
C ASN A 104 -5.01 -1.78 2.80
N CYS A 105 -6.00 -1.65 1.92
CA CYS A 105 -5.76 -1.22 0.56
C CYS A 105 -5.28 0.24 0.51
N LEU A 106 -4.34 0.52 -0.39
CA LEU A 106 -3.89 1.88 -0.73
C LEU A 106 -5.05 2.82 -1.07
N TYR A 107 -6.17 2.31 -1.61
CA TYR A 107 -7.39 3.10 -1.84
C TYR A 107 -7.86 3.86 -0.59
N TYR A 108 -7.80 3.23 0.60
CA TYR A 108 -8.15 3.89 1.86
C TYR A 108 -6.94 4.57 2.50
N LEU A 109 -5.82 3.86 2.59
CA LEU A 109 -4.65 4.34 3.33
C LEU A 109 -3.98 5.55 2.69
N ARG A 110 -4.23 5.84 1.41
CA ARG A 110 -3.73 7.05 0.76
C ARG A 110 -4.30 8.34 1.35
N ASP A 111 -5.49 8.28 1.95
CA ASP A 111 -6.21 9.43 2.52
C ASP A 111 -5.91 9.64 4.02
N GLU A 112 -5.22 8.69 4.66
CA GLU A 112 -4.78 8.82 6.06
C GLU A 112 -3.67 9.87 6.19
N ASP A 113 -3.33 10.30 7.40
CA ASP A 113 -2.20 11.21 7.63
C ASP A 113 -0.85 10.47 7.56
N PHE A 114 0.23 11.17 7.20
CA PHE A 114 1.57 10.57 7.15
C PHE A 114 2.02 10.13 8.55
N ASP A 115 1.79 10.97 9.56
CA ASP A 115 2.18 10.71 10.94
C ASP A 115 1.52 9.44 11.49
N ASP A 116 0.25 9.21 11.17
CA ASP A 116 -0.48 8.01 11.62
C ASP A 116 0.05 6.74 10.97
N LEU A 117 0.33 6.75 9.66
CA LEU A 117 0.95 5.61 8.97
C LEU A 117 2.36 5.33 9.51
N GLN A 118 3.18 6.37 9.68
CA GLN A 118 4.53 6.22 10.23
C GLN A 118 4.50 5.71 11.67
N LYS A 119 3.59 6.21 12.51
CA LYS A 119 3.40 5.76 13.89
C LYS A 119 2.94 4.31 13.94
N LEU A 120 2.03 3.91 13.04
CA LEU A 120 1.59 2.52 12.91
C LEU A 120 2.77 1.60 12.60
N LEU A 121 3.61 1.95 11.62
CA LEU A 121 4.81 1.18 11.27
C LEU A 121 5.82 1.13 12.42
N LYS A 122 6.15 2.28 13.01
CA LYS A 122 7.10 2.39 14.15
C LYS A 122 6.63 1.59 15.37
N THR A 123 5.34 1.64 15.71
CA THR A 123 4.77 0.88 16.84
C THR A 123 4.87 -0.64 16.60
N ASN A 124 4.84 -1.07 15.35
CA ASN A 124 5.07 -2.45 14.95
C ASN A 124 6.56 -2.79 14.70
N LYS A 125 7.49 -1.90 15.10
CA LYS A 125 8.94 -2.05 14.98
C LYS A 125 9.42 -2.23 13.53
N ILE A 126 8.70 -1.63 12.57
CA ILE A 126 9.08 -1.62 11.17
C ILE A 126 9.88 -0.35 10.90
N HIS A 127 11.07 -0.51 10.34
CA HIS A 127 11.92 0.60 9.92
C HIS A 127 11.28 1.35 8.75
N ILE A 128 11.40 2.67 8.75
CA ILE A 128 10.93 3.53 7.67
C ILE A 128 12.02 4.52 7.29
N ASN A 129 12.16 4.76 5.99
CA ASN A 129 13.04 5.80 5.49
C ASN A 129 12.30 7.15 5.54
N THR A 130 12.98 8.18 6.02
CA THR A 130 12.46 9.57 6.06
C THR A 130 13.43 10.57 5.44
N THR A 131 14.72 10.23 5.39
CA THR A 131 15.77 11.07 4.82
C THR A 131 16.26 10.47 3.52
N ALA A 132 16.68 11.31 2.58
CA ALA A 132 17.46 10.92 1.42
C ALA A 132 18.84 11.59 1.56
N PRO A 133 19.94 10.83 1.69
CA PRO A 133 21.28 11.38 1.91
C PRO A 133 21.73 12.31 0.77
N ASP A 134 21.28 12.04 -0.46
CA ASP A 134 21.65 12.77 -1.67
C ASP A 134 20.55 13.72 -2.18
N GLN A 135 19.66 14.19 -1.29
CA GLN A 135 18.55 15.04 -1.71
C GLN A 135 19.05 16.46 -2.05
N GLU A 136 19.40 16.70 -3.31
CA GLU A 136 19.72 18.04 -3.79
C GLU A 136 18.47 18.94 -3.75
N ALA A 137 18.66 20.22 -3.38
CA ALA A 137 17.57 21.19 -3.36
C ALA A 137 16.94 21.33 -4.76
N GLY A 138 15.64 21.05 -4.88
CA GLY A 138 14.91 21.08 -6.15
C GLY A 138 14.86 19.74 -6.91
N GLN A 139 15.30 18.64 -6.32
CA GLN A 139 15.18 17.31 -6.91
C GLN A 139 13.72 16.87 -7.04
N SER A 140 13.37 16.33 -8.21
CA SER A 140 12.04 15.79 -8.51
C SER A 140 11.97 14.28 -8.25
N CYS A 141 10.77 13.77 -7.96
CA CYS A 141 10.55 12.37 -7.65
C CYS A 141 11.00 11.43 -8.80
N PRO A 142 11.93 10.49 -8.54
CA PRO A 142 12.55 9.66 -9.58
C PRO A 142 11.76 8.39 -9.93
N VAL A 143 10.61 8.16 -9.29
CA VAL A 143 9.79 6.96 -9.53
C VAL A 143 9.29 6.97 -10.97
N MET A 144 9.49 5.86 -11.69
CA MET A 144 9.02 5.70 -13.06
C MET A 144 7.51 5.45 -13.10
N GLU A 145 6.80 6.24 -13.90
CA GLU A 145 5.36 6.11 -14.17
C GLU A 145 5.18 5.91 -15.69
N GLN A 146 4.23 5.07 -16.09
CA GLN A 146 3.82 4.99 -17.49
C GLN A 146 2.80 6.09 -17.78
N LYS A 147 3.21 7.08 -18.57
CA LYS A 147 2.35 8.18 -19.01
C LYS A 147 1.77 7.88 -20.38
N GLU A 148 0.54 8.31 -20.58
CA GLU A 148 -0.12 8.24 -21.89
C GLU A 148 0.04 9.59 -22.59
N ASP A 149 0.48 9.55 -23.85
CA ASP A 149 0.62 10.69 -24.74
C ASP A 149 -0.04 10.38 -26.10
N PRO A 150 -0.15 11.35 -27.02
CA PRO A 150 -0.77 11.12 -28.33
C PRO A 150 -0.08 10.07 -29.21
N GLU A 151 1.19 9.76 -28.95
CA GLU A 151 2.05 8.84 -29.71
C GLU A 151 2.08 7.43 -29.08
N GLY A 152 1.62 7.28 -27.84
CA GLY A 152 1.49 5.99 -27.16
C GLY A 152 1.70 6.08 -25.65
N LYS A 153 2.25 5.02 -25.08
CA LYS A 153 2.63 4.96 -23.66
C LYS A 153 4.14 5.06 -23.54
N ARG A 154 4.63 5.99 -22.72
CA ARG A 154 6.06 6.15 -22.42
C ARG A 154 6.31 6.08 -20.92
N ASP A 155 7.37 5.39 -20.54
CA ASP A 155 7.81 5.33 -19.15
C ASP A 155 8.67 6.56 -18.88
N GLU A 156 8.22 7.40 -17.94
CA GLU A 156 8.89 8.64 -17.57
C GLU A 156 8.96 8.78 -16.06
N ALA A 157 9.96 9.51 -15.58
CA ALA A 157 10.00 9.88 -14.17
C ALA A 157 8.74 10.68 -13.79
N CYS A 158 8.25 10.44 -12.57
CA CYS A 158 7.12 11.11 -11.98
C CYS A 158 7.29 12.64 -12.02
N GLY A 159 8.48 13.12 -11.64
CA GLY A 159 8.84 14.53 -11.77
C GLY A 159 8.13 15.47 -10.77
N ARG A 160 7.27 14.95 -9.88
CA ARG A 160 6.61 15.74 -8.84
C ARG A 160 7.60 16.22 -7.78
N GLU A 161 7.24 17.31 -7.11
CA GLU A 161 8.04 17.91 -6.03
C GLU A 161 8.27 16.92 -4.88
N VAL A 162 9.47 16.97 -4.34
CA VAL A 162 9.91 16.18 -3.18
C VAL A 162 10.11 17.14 -2.01
N GLU A 163 9.53 16.80 -0.87
CA GLU A 163 9.67 17.55 0.37
C GLU A 163 10.62 16.83 1.34
N GLU A 164 11.17 17.57 2.30
CA GLU A 164 11.96 16.99 3.37
C GLU A 164 11.11 16.02 4.21
N GLY A 165 11.71 14.90 4.65
CA GLY A 165 11.01 13.90 5.47
C GLY A 165 10.33 12.78 4.68
N PHE A 166 10.34 12.82 3.35
CA PHE A 166 9.75 11.80 2.46
C PHE A 166 10.76 10.98 1.66
N ALA A 167 12.00 10.88 2.17
CA ALA A 167 13.03 10.00 1.63
C ALA A 167 13.25 10.14 0.10
N GLY A 168 13.25 11.37 -0.41
CA GLY A 168 13.48 11.62 -1.84
C GLY A 168 12.28 11.31 -2.75
N LEU A 169 11.10 11.00 -2.20
CA LEU A 169 9.87 10.72 -2.95
C LEU A 169 8.84 11.85 -2.85
N CYS A 170 8.01 12.00 -3.88
CA CYS A 170 6.82 12.85 -3.75
C CYS A 170 5.82 12.25 -2.75
N LYS A 171 4.93 13.08 -2.21
CA LYS A 171 3.89 12.68 -1.24
C LYS A 171 3.13 11.41 -1.64
N ILE A 172 2.74 11.29 -2.90
CA ILE A 172 1.96 10.14 -3.41
C ILE A 172 2.79 8.86 -3.32
N HIS A 173 4.02 8.87 -3.84
CA HIS A 173 4.89 7.70 -3.84
C HIS A 173 5.44 7.37 -2.46
N TYR A 174 5.65 8.37 -1.61
CA TYR A 174 5.98 8.12 -0.21
C TYR A 174 4.83 7.43 0.52
N LYS A 175 3.57 7.83 0.24
CA LYS A 175 2.38 7.15 0.76
C LYS A 175 2.30 5.71 0.28
N GLU A 176 2.53 5.47 -1.01
CA GLU A 176 2.59 4.13 -1.60
C GLU A 176 3.67 3.27 -0.92
N TYR A 177 4.85 3.84 -0.68
CA TYR A 177 5.93 3.19 0.06
C TYR A 177 5.49 2.78 1.46
N LEU A 178 4.95 3.68 2.27
CA LEU A 178 4.49 3.35 3.63
C LEU A 178 3.41 2.25 3.61
N VAL A 179 2.46 2.34 2.68
CA VAL A 179 1.40 1.33 2.55
C VAL A 179 1.93 -0.02 2.09
N SER A 180 2.92 -0.04 1.21
CA SER A 180 3.56 -1.30 0.79
C SER A 180 4.22 -2.01 1.98
N LEU A 181 4.84 -1.27 2.91
CA LEU A 181 5.42 -1.84 4.13
C LEU A 181 4.33 -2.39 5.06
N ILE A 182 3.21 -1.67 5.22
CA ILE A 182 2.04 -2.12 5.98
C ILE A 182 1.53 -3.45 5.42
N ASN A 183 1.39 -3.54 4.09
CA ASN A 183 0.87 -4.74 3.43
C ASN A 183 1.85 -5.92 3.48
N LYS A 184 3.13 -5.70 3.17
CA LYS A 184 4.19 -6.72 3.19
C LYS A 184 4.40 -7.31 4.59
N ARG A 185 4.16 -6.51 5.64
CA ARG A 185 4.26 -6.95 7.04
C ARG A 185 2.90 -7.34 7.65
N ASN A 186 1.83 -7.30 6.86
CA ASN A 186 0.46 -7.63 7.27
C ASN A 186 0.01 -6.89 8.55
N VAL A 187 0.35 -5.61 8.64
CA VAL A 187 -0.03 -4.73 9.76
C VAL A 187 -1.48 -4.28 9.58
N ASP A 188 -2.28 -4.38 10.65
CA ASP A 188 -3.70 -4.00 10.61
C ASP A 188 -3.90 -2.50 10.86
N PRO A 189 -4.41 -1.72 9.89
CA PRO A 189 -4.69 -0.29 10.06
C PRO A 189 -5.72 0.00 11.16
N VAL A 190 -6.55 -0.98 11.54
CA VAL A 190 -7.57 -0.79 12.59
C VAL A 190 -6.96 -0.26 13.90
N ALA A 191 -5.67 -0.55 14.15
CA ALA A 191 -4.96 -0.12 15.35
C ALA A 191 -4.83 1.41 15.46
N MET A 192 -4.75 2.14 14.35
CA MET A 192 -4.70 3.61 14.33
C MET A 192 -6.08 4.27 14.20
N MET A 193 -7.11 3.51 13.82
CA MET A 193 -8.45 4.05 13.55
C MET A 193 -9.21 4.46 14.82
N SER A 194 -10.08 5.46 14.66
CA SER A 194 -11.05 5.88 15.66
C SER A 194 -12.22 4.88 15.77
N VAL A 195 -12.96 4.92 16.88
CA VAL A 195 -14.13 4.06 17.08
C VAL A 195 -15.16 4.24 15.96
N ASP A 196 -15.43 5.46 15.53
CA ASP A 196 -16.42 5.73 14.48
C ASP A 196 -15.94 5.26 13.10
N ALA A 197 -14.63 5.33 12.83
CA ALA A 197 -14.06 4.76 11.62
C ALA A 197 -14.21 3.22 11.60
N ILE A 198 -14.01 2.55 12.74
CA ILE A 198 -14.24 1.10 12.86
C ILE A 198 -15.73 0.75 12.66
N LYS A 199 -16.66 1.55 13.19
CA LYS A 199 -18.10 1.34 12.95
C LYS A 199 -18.44 1.42 11.46
N ARG A 200 -17.90 2.43 10.75
CA ARG A 200 -18.08 2.58 9.30
C ARG A 200 -17.54 1.39 8.51
N LEU A 201 -16.41 0.80 8.93
CA LEU A 201 -15.91 -0.44 8.33
C LEU A 201 -16.91 -1.59 8.50
N ILE A 202 -17.48 -1.75 9.69
CA ILE A 202 -18.47 -2.80 9.97
C ILE A 202 -19.76 -2.59 9.15
N GLU A 203 -20.22 -1.35 9.04
CA GLU A 203 -21.41 -0.98 8.25
C GLU A 203 -21.20 -1.23 6.76
N ARG A 204 -19.98 -0.99 6.24
CA ARG A 204 -19.62 -1.28 4.84
C ARG A 204 -19.71 -2.76 4.49
N GLU A 205 -19.48 -3.63 5.48
CA GLU A 205 -19.66 -5.08 5.34
C GLU A 205 -21.14 -5.52 5.52
N GLU A 206 -22.07 -4.56 5.54
CA GLU A 206 -23.51 -4.73 5.80
C GLU A 206 -23.80 -5.52 7.09
N LYS A 207 -22.92 -5.37 8.10
CA LYS A 207 -23.09 -5.97 9.43
C LYS A 207 -23.61 -4.95 10.43
N LYS A 208 -24.42 -5.41 11.38
CA LYS A 208 -24.88 -4.57 12.49
C LYS A 208 -23.71 -4.25 13.42
N VAL A 209 -23.46 -2.97 13.66
CA VAL A 209 -22.48 -2.51 14.65
C VAL A 209 -22.89 -3.01 16.04
N PRO A 210 -21.99 -3.70 16.76
CA PRO A 210 -22.27 -4.08 18.13
C PRO A 210 -22.46 -2.85 19.03
N GLU A 211 -23.58 -2.78 19.74
CA GLU A 211 -23.88 -1.68 20.66
C GLU A 211 -22.98 -1.75 21.89
N LYS A 212 -22.62 -0.58 22.44
CA LYS A 212 -21.83 -0.47 23.68
C LYS A 212 -22.68 -0.93 24.87
N LYS A 213 -22.13 -1.81 25.72
CA LYS A 213 -22.85 -2.29 26.91
C LYS A 213 -22.80 -1.24 28.03
N ALA A 214 -23.83 -1.20 28.90
CA ALA A 214 -23.93 -0.21 29.98
C ALA A 214 -22.70 -0.15 30.90
N ASN A 215 -22.09 -1.30 31.20
CA ASN A 215 -20.92 -1.41 32.10
C ASN A 215 -19.58 -1.51 31.35
N GLU A 216 -19.55 -1.20 30.06
CA GLU A 216 -18.35 -1.32 29.22
C GLU A 216 -17.62 0.02 29.11
N THR A 217 -16.32 0.02 29.41
CA THR A 217 -15.47 1.20 29.20
C THR A 217 -15.20 1.42 27.71
N ASP A 218 -14.88 2.65 27.30
CA ASP A 218 -14.59 2.96 25.90
C ASP A 218 -13.43 2.13 25.33
N ALA A 219 -12.39 1.90 26.13
CA ALA A 219 -11.26 1.06 25.74
C ALA A 219 -11.68 -0.41 25.50
N LYS A 220 -12.56 -0.96 26.35
CA LYS A 220 -13.08 -2.33 26.17
C LYS A 220 -13.99 -2.41 24.95
N TYR A 221 -14.84 -1.40 24.75
CA TYR A 221 -15.71 -1.31 23.58
C TYR A 221 -14.92 -1.25 22.28
N ARG A 222 -13.89 -0.38 22.22
CA ARG A 222 -12.98 -0.28 21.08
C ARG A 222 -12.33 -1.63 20.76
N LYS A 223 -11.73 -2.29 21.75
CA LYS A 223 -11.10 -3.61 21.55
C LYS A 223 -12.09 -4.66 21.02
N ARG A 224 -13.34 -4.64 21.49
CA ARG A 224 -14.38 -5.55 21.00
C ARG A 224 -14.76 -5.26 19.55
N LEU A 225 -14.83 -3.98 19.16
CA LEU A 225 -15.05 -3.62 17.76
C LEU A 225 -13.87 -4.01 16.85
N GLU A 226 -12.64 -3.81 17.31
CA GLU A 226 -11.42 -4.24 16.60
C GLU A 226 -11.41 -5.76 16.36
N GLN A 227 -11.77 -6.53 17.39
CA GLN A 227 -11.88 -7.98 17.26
C GLN A 227 -13.00 -8.36 16.27
N PHE A 228 -14.16 -7.73 16.38
CA PHE A 228 -15.29 -8.01 15.51
C PHE A 228 -14.98 -7.75 14.03
N ILE A 229 -14.34 -6.62 13.70
CA ILE A 229 -13.97 -6.31 12.31
C ILE A 229 -12.93 -7.31 11.76
N ARG A 230 -11.97 -7.75 12.60
CA ARG A 230 -10.98 -8.76 12.21
C ARG A 230 -11.59 -10.12 11.90
N GLU A 231 -12.70 -10.45 12.58
CA GLU A 231 -13.42 -11.71 12.37
C GLU A 231 -14.29 -11.67 11.09
N ILE A 232 -14.98 -10.56 10.82
CA ILE A 232 -15.88 -10.45 9.65
C ILE A 232 -15.13 -10.14 8.35
N GLU A 233 -14.01 -9.43 8.43
CA GLU A 233 -13.16 -9.04 7.30
C GLU A 233 -11.69 -9.32 7.68
N PRO A 234 -11.15 -10.51 7.39
CA PRO A 234 -9.72 -10.75 7.53
C PRO A 234 -8.91 -9.85 6.58
N LEU A 235 -7.69 -9.48 6.95
CA LEU A 235 -6.80 -8.76 6.04
C LEU A 235 -6.41 -9.66 4.85
N ASN A 236 -6.46 -9.10 3.64
CA ASN A 236 -5.86 -9.75 2.50
C ASN A 236 -4.34 -9.73 2.66
N ARG A 237 -3.73 -10.91 2.78
CA ARG A 237 -2.29 -11.06 2.63
C ARG A 237 -1.95 -10.90 1.16
N GLN A 238 -1.10 -9.94 0.84
CA GLN A 238 -0.44 -9.88 -0.45
C GLN A 238 0.77 -10.81 -0.33
N GLU A 239 0.70 -11.98 -0.97
CA GLU A 239 1.82 -12.91 -1.13
C GLU A 239 2.81 -12.39 -2.18
#